data_AF-A0A9E1JM43-F1
#
_entry.id   AF-A0A9E1JM43-F1
#
_cell.length_a   1.000
_cell.length_b   1.000
_cell.length_c   1.000
_cell.angle_alpha   90.00
_cell.angle_beta   90.00
_cell.angle_gamma   90.00
#
_symmetry.space_group_name_H-M   'P 1'
#
loop_
_entity.id
_entity.type
_entity.pdbx_description
1 polymer ?
#
loop_
_entity_poly.entity_id
_entity_poly.type
_entity_poly.pdbx_seq_one_letter_code
_entity_poly.pdbx_strand_id
1 'polypeptide(L)'
;MTKKKKNLFQMDLIKNKYHIFNPENAKKKGYYPRELLQMIEELPNFEKEFNIEVGEIYTVRAFFAISKPINNEVGYQSGFLDVKLIMNESENFIGEVITELPPMFVLKKGSKIKLKKRDLLYKPNYK
;
A
#
# COMPACT_ATOMS: atom_id res chain seq x y z
N MET A 1 -25.99 -8.41 20.05
CA MET A 1 -24.79 -7.66 19.62
C MET A 1 -24.13 -8.40 18.46
N THR A 2 -24.32 -7.91 17.24
CA THR A 2 -23.73 -8.51 16.04
C THR A 2 -22.22 -8.27 16.08
N LYS A 3 -21.40 -9.34 16.19
CA LYS A 3 -19.95 -9.23 16.04
C LYS A 3 -19.67 -8.61 14.66
N LYS A 4 -19.29 -7.33 14.62
CA LYS A 4 -18.82 -6.68 13.38
C LYS A 4 -17.72 -7.56 12.79
N LYS A 5 -17.89 -7.97 11.54
CA LYS A 5 -16.94 -8.83 10.82
C LYS A 5 -15.56 -8.15 10.83
N LYS A 6 -14.53 -8.89 11.23
CA LYS A 6 -13.16 -8.40 11.39
C LYS A 6 -12.63 -7.87 10.04
N ASN A 7 -12.46 -6.55 9.92
CA ASN A 7 -11.96 -5.92 8.70
C ASN A 7 -10.41 -5.94 8.72
N LEU A 8 -9.82 -6.79 7.88
CA LEU A 8 -8.36 -7.01 7.85
C LEU A 8 -7.58 -5.75 7.43
N PHE A 9 -8.13 -4.94 6.52
CA PHE A 9 -7.53 -3.67 6.13
C PHE A 9 -7.45 -2.69 7.31
N GLN A 10 -8.53 -2.56 8.08
CA GLN A 10 -8.55 -1.73 9.28
C GLN A 10 -7.57 -2.24 10.34
N MET A 11 -7.45 -3.57 10.49
CA MET A 11 -6.47 -4.14 11.40
C MET A 11 -5.04 -3.84 11.03
N ASP A 12 -4.70 -3.92 9.74
CA ASP A 12 -3.36 -3.56 9.26
C ASP A 12 -3.05 -2.09 9.55
N LEU A 13 -4.01 -1.20 9.27
CA LEU A 13 -3.88 0.22 9.60
C LEU A 13 -3.73 0.46 11.11
N ILE A 14 -4.45 -0.28 11.96
CA ILE A 14 -4.35 -0.15 13.41
C ILE A 14 -2.99 -0.64 13.92
N LYS A 15 -2.54 -1.80 13.43
CA LYS A 15 -1.31 -2.48 13.88
C LYS A 15 -0.05 -1.79 13.37
N ASN A 16 0.02 -1.58 12.06
CA ASN A 16 1.23 -1.10 11.38
C ASN A 16 1.21 0.42 11.16
N LYS A 17 0.07 1.09 11.36
CA LYS A 17 -0.17 2.51 11.02
C LYS A 17 -0.18 2.81 9.52
N TYR A 18 0.03 1.80 8.69
CA TYR A 18 -0.11 1.87 7.24
C TYR A 18 -0.54 0.52 6.65
N HIS A 19 -0.99 0.56 5.39
CA HIS A 19 -1.29 -0.62 4.58
C HIS A 19 -0.90 -0.34 3.13
N ILE A 20 -0.20 -1.26 2.47
CA ILE A 20 0.09 -1.17 1.04
C ILE A 20 -1.00 -1.88 0.27
N PHE A 21 -1.52 -1.22 -0.75
CA PHE A 21 -2.55 -1.77 -1.60
C PHE A 21 -2.11 -3.09 -2.23
N ASN A 22 -3.00 -4.09 -2.24
CA ASN A 22 -2.76 -5.37 -2.87
C ASN A 22 -3.95 -5.80 -3.75
N PRO A 23 -3.71 -6.14 -5.04
CA PRO A 23 -4.73 -6.58 -5.98
C PRO A 23 -5.57 -7.78 -5.54
N GLU A 24 -4.93 -8.75 -4.90
CA GLU A 24 -5.58 -9.99 -4.51
C GLU A 24 -6.55 -9.77 -3.36
N ASN A 25 -6.22 -8.82 -2.49
CA ASN A 25 -7.10 -8.41 -1.42
C ASN A 25 -8.32 -7.66 -1.95
N ALA A 26 -8.20 -6.90 -3.05
CA ALA A 26 -9.32 -6.25 -3.72
C ALA A 26 -10.36 -7.24 -4.25
N LYS A 27 -9.92 -8.44 -4.68
CA LYS A 27 -10.82 -9.53 -5.12
C LYS A 27 -11.62 -10.15 -3.97
N LYS A 28 -11.23 -9.92 -2.72
CA LYS A 28 -11.90 -10.48 -1.53
C LYS A 28 -13.04 -9.56 -1.08
N LYS A 29 -14.28 -10.06 -1.15
CA LYS A 29 -15.48 -9.32 -0.74
C LYS A 29 -15.36 -8.78 0.69
N GLY A 30 -15.43 -7.45 0.82
CA GLY A 30 -15.40 -6.75 2.10
C GLY A 30 -14.01 -6.57 2.72
N TYR A 31 -12.93 -6.83 1.98
CA TYR A 31 -11.57 -6.52 2.45
C TYR A 31 -11.32 -5.01 2.42
N TYR A 32 -11.54 -4.37 1.26
CA TYR A 32 -11.50 -2.92 1.12
C TYR A 32 -12.92 -2.31 1.11
N PRO A 33 -13.07 -1.04 1.53
CA PRO A 33 -14.29 -0.27 1.30
C PRO A 33 -14.63 -0.17 -0.20
N ARG A 34 -15.92 -0.11 -0.53
CA ARG A 34 -16.38 -0.12 -1.94
C ARG A 34 -15.89 1.08 -2.74
N GLU A 35 -15.87 2.26 -2.12
CA GLU A 35 -15.34 3.49 -2.72
C GLU A 35 -13.87 3.34 -3.14
N LEU A 36 -13.10 2.62 -2.33
CA LEU A 36 -11.68 2.38 -2.57
C LEU A 36 -11.47 1.44 -3.75
N LEU A 37 -12.33 0.43 -3.92
CA LEU A 37 -12.30 -0.47 -5.07
C LEU A 37 -12.58 0.28 -6.39
N GLN A 38 -13.52 1.23 -6.40
CA GLN A 38 -13.79 2.06 -7.58
C GLN A 38 -12.56 2.90 -7.97
N MET A 39 -11.90 3.54 -6.99
CA MET A 39 -10.67 4.29 -7.25
C MET A 39 -9.52 3.42 -7.78
N ILE A 40 -9.47 2.14 -7.42
CA ILE A 40 -8.46 1.18 -7.91
C ILE A 40 -8.75 0.77 -9.35
N GLU A 41 -10.01 0.51 -9.69
CA GLU A 41 -10.42 0.11 -11.04
C GLU A 41 -10.06 1.20 -12.07
N GLU A 42 -10.00 2.46 -11.65
CA GLU A 42 -9.59 3.60 -12.46
C GLU A 42 -8.06 3.79 -12.57
N LEU A 43 -7.24 2.98 -11.89
CA LEU A 43 -5.78 3.12 -11.95
C LEU A 43 -5.26 2.64 -13.32
N PRO A 44 -4.70 3.55 -14.15
CA PRO A 44 -4.15 3.16 -15.43
C PRO A 44 -2.96 2.22 -15.22
N ASN A 45 -2.91 1.12 -16.00
CA ASN A 45 -1.81 0.15 -16.05
C ASN A 45 -1.71 -0.85 -14.90
N PHE A 46 -2.75 -1.01 -14.08
CA PHE A 46 -2.77 -2.01 -13.01
C PHE A 46 -2.41 -3.45 -13.45
N GLU A 47 -2.68 -3.80 -14.71
CA GLU A 47 -2.45 -5.12 -15.29
C GLU A 47 -1.21 -5.20 -16.20
N LYS A 48 -0.42 -4.13 -16.34
CA LYS A 48 0.78 -4.19 -17.18
C LYS A 48 1.87 -4.95 -16.44
N GLU A 49 2.17 -6.16 -16.89
CA GLU A 49 3.39 -6.84 -16.49
C GLU A 49 4.60 -6.01 -16.95
N PHE A 50 5.43 -5.61 -15.99
CA PHE A 50 6.73 -5.02 -16.26
C PHE A 50 7.82 -5.87 -15.62
N ASN A 51 9.02 -5.81 -16.22
CA ASN A 51 10.17 -6.46 -15.63
C ASN A 51 10.56 -5.72 -14.35
N ILE A 52 10.62 -6.46 -13.23
CA ILE A 52 10.95 -5.90 -11.93
C ILE A 52 12.44 -6.07 -11.70
N GLU A 53 13.13 -4.97 -11.48
CA GLU A 53 14.58 -4.91 -11.37
C GLU A 53 14.96 -4.27 -10.04
N VAL A 54 15.89 -4.90 -9.31
CA VAL A 54 16.47 -4.31 -8.10
C VAL A 54 17.34 -3.13 -8.51
N GLY A 55 17.27 -2.03 -7.77
CA GLY A 55 17.90 -0.75 -8.09
C GLY A 55 16.94 0.25 -8.71
N GLU A 56 15.83 -0.21 -9.30
CA GLU A 56 14.83 0.64 -9.93
C GLU A 56 13.77 1.16 -8.94
N ILE A 57 13.08 2.22 -9.36
CA ILE A 57 12.01 2.87 -8.60
C ILE A 57 10.67 2.40 -9.13
N TYR A 58 9.76 2.09 -8.22
CA TYR A 58 8.39 1.73 -8.51
C TYR A 58 7.43 2.51 -7.62
N THR A 59 6.24 2.74 -8.12
CA THR A 59 5.16 3.39 -7.37
C THR A 59 4.22 2.33 -6.81
N VAL A 60 3.91 2.43 -5.52
CA VAL A 60 2.88 1.66 -4.82
C VAL A 60 1.77 2.60 -4.35
N ARG A 61 0.60 2.06 -4.00
CA ARG A 61 -0.44 2.84 -3.31
C ARG A 61 -0.41 2.51 -1.82
N ALA A 62 -0.22 3.53 -0.98
CA ALA A 62 -0.19 3.38 0.46
C ALA A 62 -1.42 4.03 1.10
N PHE A 63 -1.87 3.44 2.20
CA PHE A 63 -2.89 3.96 3.10
C PHE A 63 -2.25 4.19 4.46
N PHE A 64 -2.50 5.34 5.08
CA PHE A 64 -1.95 5.72 6.37
C PHE A 64 -3.07 6.03 7.36
N ALA A 65 -2.99 5.47 8.57
CA ALA A 65 -3.92 5.81 9.63
C ALA A 65 -3.69 7.26 10.09
N ILE A 66 -4.75 8.06 10.17
CA ILE A 66 -4.71 9.48 10.60
C ILE A 66 -5.48 9.75 11.89
N SER A 67 -6.15 8.74 12.45
CA SER A 67 -6.89 8.87 13.70
C SER A 67 -6.55 7.76 14.69
N LYS A 68 -6.93 7.96 15.96
CA LYS A 68 -6.95 6.87 16.95
C LYS A 68 -8.04 5.86 16.58
N PRO A 69 -7.87 4.56 16.92
CA PRO A 69 -8.89 3.56 16.67
C PRO A 69 -10.16 3.81 17.51
N ILE A 70 -11.32 3.77 16.87
CA ILE A 70 -12.64 3.81 17.51
C ILE A 70 -13.43 2.62 16.97
N ASN A 71 -13.92 1.74 17.84
CA ASN A 71 -14.69 0.54 17.45
C ASN A 71 -13.98 -0.35 16.40
N ASN A 72 -12.65 -0.51 16.51
CA ASN A 72 -11.78 -1.24 15.57
C ASN A 72 -11.68 -0.62 14.16
N GLU A 73 -11.94 0.67 14.03
CA GLU A 73 -11.77 1.43 12.78
C GLU A 73 -10.91 2.68 13.02
N VAL A 74 -10.13 3.07 12.02
CA VAL A 74 -9.36 4.32 11.96
C VAL A 74 -9.70 5.06 10.68
N GLY A 75 -9.73 6.40 10.77
CA GLY A 75 -9.66 7.25 9.58
C GLY A 75 -8.30 7.07 8.92
N TYR A 76 -8.28 7.12 7.59
CA TYR A 76 -7.05 6.97 6.82
C TYR A 76 -6.98 7.96 5.65
N GLN A 77 -5.76 8.28 5.23
CA GLN A 77 -5.46 8.95 3.97
C GLN A 77 -4.72 7.99 3.04
N SER A 78 -4.76 8.26 1.75
CA SER A 78 -4.10 7.42 0.75
C SER A 78 -3.36 8.25 -0.28
N GLY A 79 -2.30 7.68 -0.84
CA GLY A 79 -1.51 8.33 -1.86
C GLY A 79 -0.55 7.36 -2.53
N PHE A 80 0.07 7.83 -3.60
CA PHE A 80 1.17 7.12 -4.24
C PHE A 80 2.44 7.27 -3.42
N LEU A 81 3.20 6.18 -3.35
CA LEU A 81 4.45 6.09 -2.61
C LEU A 81 5.48 5.45 -3.53
N ASP A 82 6.55 6.16 -3.81
CA ASP A 82 7.64 5.63 -4.58
C ASP A 82 8.65 4.94 -3.69
N VAL A 83 9.08 3.78 -4.15
CA VAL A 83 10.00 2.91 -3.45
C VAL A 83 11.09 2.45 -4.42
N LYS A 84 12.34 2.57 -3.99
CA LYS A 84 13.48 1.96 -4.69
C LYS A 84 13.61 0.53 -4.20
N LEU A 85 13.60 -0.46 -5.11
CA LEU A 85 13.85 -1.83 -4.70
C LEU A 85 15.34 -1.99 -4.38
N ILE A 86 15.65 -2.43 -3.17
CA ILE A 86 17.04 -2.59 -2.70
C ILE A 86 17.45 -4.05 -2.54
N MET A 87 16.47 -4.96 -2.48
CA MET A 87 16.73 -6.39 -2.31
C MET A 87 15.56 -7.22 -2.84
N ASN A 88 15.88 -8.40 -3.39
CA ASN A 88 14.91 -9.45 -3.69
C ASN A 88 15.08 -10.60 -2.68
N GLU A 89 14.00 -10.95 -1.97
CA GLU A 89 13.90 -12.06 -1.02
C GLU A 89 12.88 -13.10 -1.54
N SER A 90 13.33 -13.97 -2.43
CA SER A 90 12.54 -15.06 -3.04
C SER A 90 11.26 -14.58 -3.74
N GLU A 91 10.16 -14.44 -2.99
CA GLU A 91 8.84 -14.00 -3.47
C GLU A 91 8.50 -12.55 -3.12
N ASN A 92 9.39 -11.87 -2.39
CA ASN A 92 9.19 -10.51 -1.92
C ASN A 92 10.36 -9.61 -2.30
N PHE A 93 10.14 -8.31 -2.21
CA PHE A 93 11.16 -7.29 -2.34
C PHE A 93 11.23 -6.47 -1.07
N ILE A 94 12.42 -5.95 -0.79
CA ILE A 94 12.59 -4.85 0.16
C ILE A 94 12.67 -3.56 -0.65
N GLY A 95 11.70 -2.68 -0.42
CA GLY A 95 11.66 -1.34 -0.99
C GLY A 95 12.08 -0.31 0.04
N GLU A 96 12.92 0.64 -0.36
CA GLU A 96 13.23 1.83 0.41
C GLU A 96 12.36 2.98 -0.06
N VAL A 97 11.59 3.60 0.84
CA VAL A 97 10.73 4.75 0.54
C VAL A 97 11.60 5.93 0.10
N ILE A 98 11.35 6.46 -1.10
CA ILE A 98 12.07 7.64 -1.60
C ILE A 98 11.21 8.91 -1.54
N THR A 99 9.88 8.78 -1.52
CA THR A 99 8.95 9.89 -1.37
C THR A 99 9.11 10.56 -0.01
N GLU A 100 9.12 11.88 -0.01
CA GLU A 100 9.09 12.66 1.22
C GLU A 100 7.65 12.78 1.73
N LEU A 101 7.40 12.20 2.90
CA LEU A 101 6.07 12.14 3.52
C LEU A 101 5.96 13.14 4.68
N PRO A 102 4.78 13.74 4.89
CA PRO A 102 4.51 14.57 6.06
C PRO A 102 4.98 13.93 7.39
N PRO A 103 5.46 14.73 8.37
CA PRO A 103 5.95 14.23 9.65
C PRO A 103 4.96 13.37 10.44
N MET A 104 3.65 13.53 10.20
CA MET A 104 2.60 12.76 10.88
C MET A 104 2.51 11.27 10.45
N PHE A 105 3.01 10.89 9.27
CA PHE A 105 2.90 9.51 8.80
C PHE A 105 4.00 8.61 9.36
N VAL A 106 3.69 7.33 9.56
CA VAL A 106 4.63 6.34 10.13
C VAL A 106 5.83 6.07 9.23
N LEU A 107 5.65 6.09 7.90
CA LEU A 107 6.73 5.92 6.94
C LEU A 107 7.41 7.27 6.69
N LYS A 108 8.73 7.22 6.56
CA LYS A 108 9.62 8.31 6.21
C LYS A 108 10.46 7.95 4.99
N LYS A 109 11.03 8.94 4.32
CA LYS A 109 12.10 8.71 3.35
C LYS A 109 13.22 7.88 3.99
N GLY A 110 13.71 6.86 3.30
CA GLY A 110 14.64 5.85 3.81
C GLY A 110 14.00 4.69 4.58
N SER A 111 12.68 4.69 4.82
CA SER A 111 12.03 3.56 5.49
C SER A 111 12.05 2.33 4.60
N LYS A 112 12.37 1.18 5.18
CA LYS A 112 12.36 -0.11 4.47
C LYS A 112 11.04 -0.81 4.69
N ILE A 113 10.37 -1.18 3.60
CA ILE A 113 9.11 -1.92 3.62
C ILE A 113 9.20 -3.17 2.77
N LYS A 114 8.53 -4.24 3.21
CA LYS A 114 8.40 -5.48 2.47
C LYS A 114 7.24 -5.37 1.47
N LEU A 115 7.50 -5.72 0.22
CA LEU A 115 6.58 -5.61 -0.89
C LEU A 115 6.52 -6.92 -1.66
N LYS A 116 5.36 -7.23 -2.22
CA LYS A 116 5.21 -8.28 -3.22
C LYS A 116 5.27 -7.68 -4.61
N LYS A 117 5.58 -8.49 -5.62
CA LYS A 117 5.49 -8.10 -7.05
C LYS A 117 4.18 -7.37 -7.36
N ARG A 118 3.08 -7.85 -6.79
CA ARG A 118 1.72 -7.35 -7.02
C ARG A 118 1.40 -6.02 -6.31
N ASP A 119 2.22 -5.61 -5.35
CA ASP A 119 2.05 -4.33 -4.66
C ASP A 119 2.61 -3.16 -5.51
N LEU A 120 3.47 -3.47 -6.49
CA LEU A 120 4.06 -2.51 -7.42
C LEU A 120 3.06 -2.21 -8.55
N LEU A 121 2.73 -0.94 -8.75
CA LEU A 121 1.69 -0.52 -9.70
C LEU A 121 2.27 -0.11 -11.04
N TYR A 122 3.33 0.69 -11.05
CA TYR A 122 4.02 1.10 -12.28
C TYR A 122 5.42 1.62 -11.96
N LYS A 123 6.23 1.75 -13.02
CA LYS A 123 7.53 2.43 -12.98
C LYS A 123 7.30 3.91 -13.32
N PRO A 124 7.50 4.86 -12.39
CA PRO A 124 7.35 6.28 -12.68
C PRO A 124 8.40 6.72 -13.70
N ASN A 125 8.02 7.61 -14.62
CA ASN A 125 8.92 8.19 -15.60
C ASN A 125 9.33 9.60 -15.15
N TYR A 126 10.36 9.67 -14.33
CA TYR A 126 11.02 10.93 -13.99
C TYR A 126 11.91 11.32 -15.17
N LYS A 127 11.32 12.00 -16.16
CA LYS A 127 12.08 12.71 -17.19
C LYS A 127 12.71 13.97 -16.64
#